data_AF-A0A0E3NGZ7-F1
#
_entry.id   AF-A0A0E3NGZ7-F1
#
_cell.length_a   1.000
_cell.length_b   1.000
_cell.length_c   1.000
_cell.angle_alpha   90.00
_cell.angle_beta   90.00
_cell.angle_gamma   90.00
#
_symmetry.space_group_name_H-M   'P 1'
#
loop_
_entity.id
_entity.type
_entity.pdbx_description
1 polymer ?
#
loop_
_entity_poly.entity_id
_entity_poly.type
_entity_poly.pdbx_seq_one_letter_code
_entity_poly.pdbx_strand_id
1 'polypeptide(L)'
;MMIFEKIRTVPTSDELINKAFKRSARAMAGKTIDSRESRFRANESMLLTAANILTDNLANIVRRFPSFESLPRFYYELTDILVGVEKLKMSLASVDWASRKIHEVARSYVGKIRASEVPEPVRKEAFGRLASIIKSISKDLLFLNEARNILRKLPDVQDESTIVVAGYPNVGKSSFVSKITGASPEVAPYPFTTKGVTIGHFTRDGVRYQVMDTPGLLDRPMSERNDIERQAITAIRYLDAVVMFIIDPSESCGYAIEEQKRLLAEIRENFKLPILVVANKADRPEFQELDEAEFNISTVTGEGITEVMDRLLEMIEEKRLSSPSEEPDTEPAI
;
A
#
# COMPACT_ATOMS: atom_id res chain seq x y z
N MET A 1 -0.75 11.66 -1.28
CA MET A 1 0.59 11.45 -0.68
C MET A 1 0.75 9.96 -0.51
N MET A 2 1.73 9.34 -1.18
CA MET A 2 1.90 7.89 -1.15
C MET A 2 1.99 7.34 0.28
N ILE A 3 0.97 6.60 0.70
CA ILE A 3 0.79 6.12 2.08
C ILE A 3 1.99 5.28 2.56
N PHE A 4 2.56 4.45 1.68
CA PHE A 4 3.63 3.51 2.04
C PHE A 4 5.04 3.95 1.62
N GLU A 5 5.19 5.00 0.82
CA GLU A 5 6.49 5.44 0.29
C GLU A 5 7.42 5.98 1.40
N LYS A 6 6.83 6.59 2.43
CA LYS A 6 7.57 7.17 3.56
C LYS A 6 8.22 6.14 4.47
N ILE A 7 7.87 4.86 4.34
CA ILE A 7 8.45 3.80 5.17
C ILE A 7 9.90 3.59 4.71
N ARG A 8 10.86 3.90 5.59
CA ARG A 8 12.29 3.66 5.30
C ARG A 8 12.67 2.21 5.59
N THR A 9 13.84 1.81 5.08
CA THR A 9 14.44 0.52 5.37
C THR A 9 14.45 0.23 6.87
N VAL A 10 14.01 -0.97 7.23
CA VAL A 10 14.04 -1.45 8.62
C VAL A 10 15.37 -2.16 8.82
N PRO A 11 16.25 -1.67 9.71
CA PRO A 11 17.54 -2.28 9.97
C PRO A 11 17.40 -3.62 10.68
N THR A 12 18.37 -4.50 10.46
CA THR A 12 18.50 -5.78 11.16
C THR A 12 18.85 -5.58 12.64
N SER A 13 18.64 -6.63 13.44
CA SER A 13 19.01 -6.66 14.85
C SER A 13 20.51 -6.36 15.07
N ASP A 14 21.38 -6.96 14.26
CA ASP A 14 22.82 -6.75 14.35
C ASP A 14 23.24 -5.34 13.93
N GLU A 15 22.63 -4.76 12.89
CA GLU A 15 22.89 -3.37 12.50
C GLU A 15 22.51 -2.39 13.61
N LEU A 16 21.36 -2.60 14.25
CA LEU A 16 20.91 -1.78 15.40
C LEU A 16 21.90 -1.86 16.57
N ILE A 17 22.27 -3.09 16.96
CA ILE A 17 23.22 -3.34 18.06
C ILE A 17 24.57 -2.70 17.75
N ASN A 18 25.14 -2.99 16.58
CA ASN A 18 26.45 -2.49 16.17
C ASN A 18 26.47 -0.96 16.11
N LYS A 19 25.43 -0.34 15.53
CA LYS A 19 25.31 1.12 15.46
C LYS A 19 25.26 1.75 16.84
N ALA A 20 24.43 1.22 17.74
CA ALA A 20 24.27 1.76 19.09
C ALA A 20 25.55 1.60 19.91
N PHE A 21 26.14 0.39 19.93
CA PHE A 21 27.30 0.08 20.78
C PHE A 21 28.56 0.79 20.29
N LYS A 22 28.77 0.87 18.98
CA LYS A 22 29.91 1.59 18.40
C LYS A 22 29.81 3.09 18.67
N ARG A 23 28.62 3.69 18.55
CA ARG A 23 28.41 5.12 18.81
C ARG A 23 28.57 5.46 20.29
N SER A 24 28.01 4.65 21.19
CA SER A 24 28.16 4.87 22.63
C SER A 24 29.60 4.70 23.11
N ALA A 25 30.33 3.71 22.58
CA ALA A 25 31.75 3.51 22.90
C ALA A 25 32.61 4.70 22.47
N ARG A 26 32.38 5.24 21.26
CA ARG A 26 33.06 6.46 20.78
C ARG A 26 32.75 7.67 21.65
N ALA A 27 31.48 7.84 22.05
CA ALA A 27 31.08 8.95 22.93
C ALA A 27 31.73 8.86 24.31
N MET A 28 31.98 7.66 24.83
CA MET A 28 32.73 7.47 26.08
C MET A 28 34.23 7.71 25.91
N ALA A 29 34.83 7.27 24.80
CA ALA A 29 36.27 7.41 24.55
C ALA A 29 36.74 8.87 24.50
N GLY A 30 35.87 9.81 24.16
CA GLY A 30 36.15 11.25 24.19
C GLY A 30 36.11 11.89 25.58
N LYS A 31 35.88 11.12 26.66
CA LYS A 31 35.76 11.66 28.04
C LYS A 31 37.03 11.45 28.83
N THR A 32 37.44 12.48 29.57
CA THR A 32 38.50 12.37 30.59
C THR A 32 37.99 11.57 31.79
N ILE A 33 38.77 10.58 32.21
CA ILE A 33 38.48 9.72 33.38
C ILE A 33 39.66 9.86 34.35
N ASP A 34 39.51 10.75 35.32
CA ASP A 34 40.54 11.12 36.30
C ASP A 34 40.18 10.69 37.73
N SER A 35 38.98 10.17 37.93
CA SER A 35 38.37 10.00 39.24
C SER A 35 37.39 8.83 39.24
N ARG A 36 37.10 8.30 40.44
CA ARG A 36 36.06 7.28 40.60
C ARG A 36 34.71 7.81 40.09
N GLU A 37 34.36 9.04 40.43
CA GLU A 37 33.09 9.64 40.01
C GLU A 37 33.00 9.79 38.49
N SER A 38 34.03 10.32 37.83
CA SER A 38 34.05 10.43 36.36
C SER A 38 33.96 9.08 35.66
N ARG A 39 34.58 8.03 36.22
CA ARG A 39 34.49 6.65 35.71
C ARG A 39 33.06 6.11 35.75
N PHE A 40 32.34 6.31 36.86
CA PHE A 40 30.94 5.89 37.00
C PHE A 40 30.04 6.68 36.05
N ARG A 41 30.16 8.01 36.00
CA ARG A 41 29.40 8.89 35.08
C ARG A 41 29.65 8.52 33.60
N ALA A 42 30.88 8.18 33.23
CA ALA A 42 31.22 7.76 31.87
C ALA A 42 30.54 6.43 31.49
N ASN A 43 30.52 5.46 32.41
CA ASN A 43 29.84 4.16 32.22
C ASN A 43 28.31 4.33 32.13
N GLU A 44 27.70 5.11 33.01
CA GLU A 44 26.25 5.43 32.97
C GLU A 44 25.87 6.09 31.65
N SER A 45 26.61 7.12 31.27
CA SER A 45 26.35 7.86 30.03
C SER A 45 26.50 6.97 28.80
N MET A 46 27.48 6.05 28.77
CA MET A 46 27.63 5.09 27.68
C MET A 46 26.41 4.16 27.57
N LEU A 47 25.92 3.61 28.69
CA LEU A 47 24.72 2.77 28.71
C LEU A 47 23.49 3.52 28.23
N LEU A 48 23.25 4.73 28.77
CA LEU A 48 22.11 5.57 28.38
C LEU A 48 22.18 5.99 26.91
N THR A 49 23.37 6.29 26.40
CA THR A 49 23.56 6.62 24.98
C THR A 49 23.21 5.44 24.08
N ALA A 50 23.66 4.24 24.44
CA ALA A 50 23.33 3.02 23.69
C ALA A 50 21.82 2.76 23.71
N ALA A 51 21.19 2.86 24.89
CA ALA A 51 19.77 2.65 25.07
C ALA A 51 18.94 3.65 24.26
N ASN A 52 19.24 4.95 24.36
CA ASN A 52 18.54 6.00 23.61
C ASN A 52 18.65 5.80 22.10
N ILE A 53 19.84 5.45 21.59
CA ILE A 53 19.99 5.15 20.16
C ILE A 53 19.08 3.99 19.76
N LEU A 54 19.04 2.91 20.55
CA LEU A 54 18.17 1.77 20.23
C LEU A 54 16.69 2.17 20.28
N THR A 55 16.22 2.80 21.37
CA THR A 55 14.82 3.19 21.55
C THR A 55 14.36 4.15 20.46
N ASP A 56 15.20 5.12 20.09
CA ASP A 56 14.88 6.08 19.04
C ASP A 56 14.77 5.39 17.67
N ASN A 57 15.66 4.44 17.36
CA ASN A 57 15.56 3.72 16.08
C ASN A 57 14.31 2.82 16.05
N LEU A 58 14.00 2.10 17.14
CA LEU A 58 12.80 1.26 17.22
C LEU A 58 11.50 2.08 17.16
N ALA A 59 11.41 3.16 17.92
CA ALA A 59 10.24 4.05 17.89
C ALA A 59 10.05 4.68 16.50
N ASN A 60 11.14 5.03 15.82
CA ASN A 60 11.07 5.55 14.44
C ASN A 60 10.65 4.50 13.41
N ILE A 61 10.89 3.20 13.65
CA ILE A 61 10.34 2.13 12.80
C ILE A 61 8.83 2.14 12.95
N VAL A 62 8.31 2.07 14.19
CA VAL A 62 6.86 2.01 14.47
C VAL A 62 6.12 3.22 13.90
N ARG A 63 6.61 4.44 14.18
CA ARG A 63 5.97 5.69 13.75
C ARG A 63 5.89 5.88 12.22
N ARG A 64 6.69 5.15 11.45
CA ARG A 64 6.72 5.30 9.99
C ARG A 64 5.72 4.42 9.27
N PHE A 65 5.24 3.36 9.90
CA PHE A 65 4.12 2.60 9.36
C PHE A 65 2.83 3.40 9.55
N PRO A 66 1.92 3.41 8.56
CA PRO A 66 0.63 4.05 8.72
C PRO A 66 -0.20 3.34 9.79
N SER A 67 -1.14 4.07 10.39
CA SER A 67 -2.15 3.42 11.21
C SER A 67 -3.07 2.62 10.31
N PHE A 68 -3.17 1.30 10.55
CA PHE A 68 -4.05 0.42 9.78
C PHE A 68 -5.53 0.68 10.05
N GLU A 69 -5.88 1.36 11.13
CA GLU A 69 -7.27 1.73 11.46
C GLU A 69 -7.75 2.89 10.59
N SER A 70 -6.85 3.78 10.18
CA SER A 70 -7.16 4.94 9.33
C SER A 70 -6.78 4.72 7.87
N LEU A 71 -6.44 3.50 7.47
CA LEU A 71 -6.15 3.20 6.07
C LEU A 71 -7.45 3.15 5.27
N PRO A 72 -7.51 3.78 4.08
CA PRO A 72 -8.62 3.56 3.16
C PRO A 72 -8.82 2.06 2.92
N ARG A 73 -10.08 1.62 2.82
CA ARG A 73 -10.42 0.20 2.79
C ARG A 73 -9.72 -0.56 1.66
N PHE A 74 -9.56 0.07 0.49
CA PHE A 74 -8.76 -0.44 -0.62
C PHE A 74 -7.34 -0.84 -0.19
N TYR A 75 -6.62 0.07 0.49
CA TYR A 75 -5.26 -0.19 0.95
C TYR A 75 -5.19 -1.18 2.09
N TYR A 76 -6.17 -1.17 2.99
CA TYR A 76 -6.27 -2.17 4.06
C TYR A 76 -6.34 -3.59 3.49
N GLU A 77 -7.24 -3.81 2.53
CA GLU A 77 -7.47 -5.13 1.92
C GLU A 77 -6.24 -5.61 1.16
N LEU A 78 -5.63 -4.75 0.33
CA LEU A 78 -4.40 -5.10 -0.36
C LEU A 78 -3.25 -5.39 0.62
N THR A 79 -3.16 -4.63 1.72
CA THR A 79 -2.15 -4.89 2.75
C THR A 79 -2.40 -6.25 3.41
N ASP A 80 -3.64 -6.58 3.74
CA ASP A 80 -3.97 -7.83 4.41
C ASP A 80 -3.68 -9.05 3.54
N ILE A 81 -4.06 -8.98 2.26
CA ILE A 81 -3.80 -10.03 1.27
C ILE A 81 -2.30 -10.26 1.06
N LEU A 82 -1.51 -9.18 0.98
CA LEU A 82 -0.09 -9.26 0.62
C LEU A 82 0.82 -9.66 1.78
N VAL A 83 0.55 -9.12 2.97
CA VAL A 83 1.49 -9.20 4.10
C VAL A 83 0.82 -9.56 5.42
N GLY A 84 -0.51 -9.53 5.49
CA GLY A 84 -1.30 -9.77 6.70
C GLY A 84 -1.25 -8.58 7.66
N VAL A 85 -2.37 -7.87 7.82
CA VAL A 85 -2.45 -6.69 8.69
C VAL A 85 -2.25 -7.10 10.14
N GLU A 86 -2.82 -8.22 10.57
CA GLU A 86 -2.67 -8.68 11.96
C GLU A 86 -1.20 -9.01 12.28
N LYS A 87 -0.51 -9.70 11.37
CA LYS A 87 0.92 -10.01 11.54
C LYS A 87 1.77 -8.74 11.58
N LEU A 88 1.46 -7.73 10.74
CA LEU A 88 2.08 -6.41 10.81
C LEU A 88 1.88 -5.75 12.17
N LYS A 89 0.65 -5.70 12.68
CA LYS A 89 0.32 -5.13 13.99
C LYS A 89 1.10 -5.84 15.10
N MET A 90 1.11 -7.17 15.11
CA MET A 90 1.85 -7.97 16.09
C MET A 90 3.36 -7.68 16.06
N SER A 91 3.98 -7.66 14.87
CA SER A 91 5.41 -7.37 14.75
C SER A 91 5.77 -5.93 15.14
N LEU A 92 4.92 -4.95 14.82
CA LEU A 92 5.10 -3.57 15.27
C LEU A 92 4.95 -3.45 16.79
N ALA A 93 4.00 -4.16 17.40
CA ALA A 93 3.83 -4.22 18.84
C ALA A 93 5.04 -4.85 19.55
N SER A 94 5.63 -5.91 18.98
CA SER A 94 6.89 -6.50 19.47
C SER A 94 8.05 -5.50 19.43
N VAL A 95 8.16 -4.71 18.36
CA VAL A 95 9.19 -3.65 18.23
C VAL A 95 8.97 -2.54 19.26
N ASP A 96 7.73 -2.09 19.46
CA ASP A 96 7.39 -1.09 20.49
C ASP A 96 7.69 -1.62 21.91
N TRP A 97 7.30 -2.85 22.21
CA TRP A 97 7.62 -3.53 23.47
C TRP A 97 9.14 -3.55 23.72
N ALA A 98 9.94 -3.91 22.71
CA ALA A 98 11.39 -3.94 22.84
C ALA A 98 11.97 -2.56 23.15
N SER A 99 11.43 -1.51 22.53
CA SER A 99 11.80 -0.11 22.81
C SER A 99 11.54 0.24 24.28
N ARG A 100 10.33 0.00 24.78
CA ARG A 100 9.97 0.25 26.19
C ARG A 100 10.84 -0.59 27.14
N LYS A 101 11.08 -1.87 26.83
CA LYS A 101 11.86 -2.77 27.67
C LYS A 101 13.33 -2.37 27.77
N ILE A 102 13.93 -1.93 26.67
CA ILE A 102 15.30 -1.40 26.65
C ILE A 102 15.41 -0.18 27.57
N HIS A 103 14.43 0.72 27.52
CA HIS A 103 14.41 1.90 28.37
C HIS A 103 14.31 1.54 29.87
N GLU A 104 13.44 0.61 30.25
CA GLU A 104 13.35 0.09 31.62
C GLU A 104 14.65 -0.56 32.10
N VAL A 105 15.20 -1.46 31.30
CA VAL A 105 16.43 -2.19 31.63
C VAL A 105 17.58 -1.22 31.81
N ALA A 106 17.76 -0.27 30.89
CA ALA A 106 18.81 0.74 31.01
C ALA A 106 18.70 1.54 32.30
N ARG A 107 17.50 2.03 32.66
CA ARG A 107 17.27 2.77 33.92
C ARG A 107 17.58 1.92 35.16
N SER A 108 17.16 0.66 35.18
CA SER A 108 17.46 -0.26 36.28
C SER A 108 18.97 -0.48 36.44
N TYR A 109 19.69 -0.71 35.33
CA TYR A 109 21.13 -0.93 35.37
C TYR A 109 21.94 0.34 35.70
N VAL A 110 21.44 1.55 35.42
CA VAL A 110 22.05 2.79 35.93
C VAL A 110 22.06 2.80 37.46
N GLY A 111 20.97 2.41 38.12
CA GLY A 111 20.94 2.25 39.57
C GLY A 111 21.95 1.22 40.08
N LYS A 112 22.04 0.06 39.40
CA LYS A 112 23.03 -0.98 39.74
C LYS A 112 24.47 -0.53 39.55
N ILE A 113 24.76 0.26 38.52
CA ILE A 113 26.08 0.86 38.28
C ILE A 113 26.46 1.74 39.47
N ARG A 114 25.57 2.63 39.91
CA ARG A 114 25.82 3.51 41.07
C ARG A 114 26.10 2.77 42.37
N ALA A 115 25.40 1.65 42.58
CA ALA A 115 25.56 0.83 43.78
C ALA A 115 26.75 -0.15 43.71
N SER A 116 27.38 -0.31 42.53
CA SER A 116 28.47 -1.27 42.35
C SER A 116 29.82 -0.75 42.83
N GLU A 117 30.74 -1.66 43.15
CA GLU A 117 32.13 -1.30 43.41
C GLU A 117 32.88 -0.94 42.12
N VAL A 118 32.59 -1.68 41.04
CA VAL A 118 33.21 -1.53 39.72
C VAL A 118 32.12 -1.49 38.65
N PRO A 119 32.03 -0.42 37.83
CA PRO A 119 30.90 -0.22 36.92
C PRO A 119 30.97 -1.05 35.63
N GLU A 120 32.16 -1.47 35.17
CA GLU A 120 32.34 -2.11 33.87
C GLU A 120 31.65 -3.48 33.73
N PRO A 121 31.73 -4.41 34.71
CA PRO A 121 31.03 -5.68 34.64
C PRO A 121 29.52 -5.50 34.55
N VAL A 122 28.96 -4.60 35.37
CA VAL A 122 27.53 -4.30 35.40
C VAL A 122 27.08 -3.69 34.07
N ARG A 123 27.86 -2.77 33.49
CA ARG A 123 27.61 -2.23 32.16
C ARG A 123 27.68 -3.32 31.08
N LYS A 124 28.66 -4.22 31.13
CA LYS A 124 28.80 -5.33 30.15
C LYS A 124 27.58 -6.26 30.19
N GLU A 125 27.10 -6.58 31.39
CA GLU A 125 25.86 -7.32 31.59
C GLU A 125 24.65 -6.58 30.99
N ALA A 126 24.52 -5.28 31.26
CA ALA A 126 23.47 -4.44 30.70
C ALA A 126 23.47 -4.47 29.17
N PHE A 127 24.64 -4.30 28.53
CA PHE A 127 24.78 -4.40 27.07
C PHE A 127 24.37 -5.78 26.54
N GLY A 128 24.73 -6.85 27.24
CA GLY A 128 24.25 -8.21 26.92
C GLY A 128 22.73 -8.32 26.96
N ARG A 129 22.08 -7.73 27.98
CA ARG A 129 20.61 -7.69 28.08
C ARG A 129 19.97 -6.87 26.96
N LEU A 130 20.51 -5.68 26.64
CA LEU A 130 20.00 -4.86 25.54
C LEU A 130 20.10 -5.61 24.20
N ALA A 131 21.25 -6.23 23.93
CA ALA A 131 21.45 -7.04 22.73
C ALA A 131 20.49 -8.24 22.68
N SER A 132 20.25 -8.92 23.81
CA SER A 132 19.29 -10.02 23.90
C SER A 132 17.86 -9.59 23.55
N ILE A 133 17.42 -8.42 24.00
CA ILE A 133 16.09 -7.87 23.69
C ILE A 133 15.97 -7.54 22.19
N ILE A 134 17.00 -6.92 21.60
CA ILE A 134 16.99 -6.65 20.16
C ILE A 134 17.01 -7.95 19.34
N LYS A 135 17.76 -8.97 19.78
CA LYS A 135 17.81 -10.26 19.10
C LYS A 135 16.49 -11.03 19.19
N SER A 136 15.71 -10.87 20.26
CA SER A 136 14.42 -11.57 20.38
C SER A 136 13.39 -11.10 19.35
N ILE A 137 13.50 -9.86 18.85
CA ILE A 137 12.62 -9.30 17.80
C ILE A 137 13.24 -9.39 16.39
N SER A 138 14.30 -10.17 16.20
CA SER A 138 15.02 -10.20 14.92
C SER A 138 14.14 -10.68 13.75
N LYS A 139 13.21 -11.61 14.01
CA LYS A 139 12.26 -12.09 12.99
C LYS A 139 11.24 -11.01 12.61
N ASP A 140 10.77 -10.24 13.58
CA ASP A 140 9.84 -9.13 13.35
C ASP A 140 10.50 -8.03 12.51
N LEU A 141 11.75 -7.66 12.80
CA LEU A 141 12.49 -6.67 12.01
C LEU A 141 12.68 -7.10 10.55
N LEU A 142 13.01 -8.37 10.32
CA LEU A 142 13.14 -8.92 8.96
C LEU A 142 11.81 -8.91 8.22
N PHE A 143 10.74 -9.39 8.88
CA PHE A 143 9.40 -9.38 8.31
C PHE A 143 8.92 -7.96 7.98
N LEU A 144 9.11 -6.99 8.88
CA LEU A 144 8.73 -5.59 8.62
C LEU A 144 9.51 -4.99 7.44
N ASN A 145 10.78 -5.38 7.26
CA ASN A 145 11.56 -4.95 6.10
C ASN A 145 11.04 -5.55 4.79
N GLU A 146 10.70 -6.84 4.79
CA GLU A 146 10.08 -7.52 3.64
C GLU A 146 8.72 -6.92 3.31
N ALA A 147 7.85 -6.76 4.31
CA ALA A 147 6.52 -6.19 4.14
C ALA A 147 6.59 -4.78 3.56
N ARG A 148 7.48 -3.92 4.09
CA ARG A 148 7.75 -2.60 3.51
C ARG A 148 8.13 -2.70 2.02
N ASN A 149 9.01 -3.63 1.64
CA ASN A 149 9.47 -3.75 0.27
C ASN A 149 8.36 -4.14 -0.72
N ILE A 150 7.33 -4.83 -0.23
CA ILE A 150 6.11 -5.16 -0.96
C ILE A 150 5.19 -3.93 -0.99
N LEU A 151 4.84 -3.36 0.17
CA LEU A 151 3.86 -2.29 0.30
C LEU A 151 4.26 -0.99 -0.41
N ARG A 152 5.55 -0.66 -0.49
CA ARG A 152 6.02 0.53 -1.24
C ARG A 152 5.76 0.46 -2.75
N LYS A 153 5.39 -0.72 -3.27
CA LYS A 153 5.03 -0.94 -4.67
C LYS A 153 3.51 -0.96 -4.87
N LEU A 154 2.72 -0.65 -3.86
CA LEU A 154 1.28 -0.49 -4.07
C LEU A 154 1.03 0.78 -4.88
N PRO A 155 0.01 0.78 -5.76
CA PRO A 155 -0.31 1.94 -6.58
C PRO A 155 -0.76 3.12 -5.69
N ASP A 156 -0.37 4.34 -6.06
CA ASP A 156 -0.91 5.56 -5.46
C ASP A 156 -2.22 5.90 -6.16
N VAL A 157 -3.30 5.24 -5.75
CA VAL A 157 -4.66 5.59 -6.15
C VAL A 157 -5.05 6.78 -5.29
N GLN A 158 -5.02 7.98 -5.89
CA GLN A 158 -5.47 9.21 -5.24
C GLN A 158 -6.96 9.10 -4.88
N ASP A 159 -7.43 9.93 -3.94
CA ASP A 159 -8.86 10.06 -3.58
C ASP A 159 -9.68 10.74 -4.71
N GLU A 160 -9.41 10.38 -5.96
CA GLU A 160 -10.12 10.81 -7.16
C GLU A 160 -11.12 9.72 -7.54
N SER A 161 -12.27 10.11 -8.09
CA SER A 161 -13.18 9.11 -8.64
C SER A 161 -12.54 8.41 -9.84
N THR A 162 -12.62 7.08 -9.86
CA THR A 162 -11.89 6.24 -10.79
C THR A 162 -12.82 5.56 -11.78
N ILE A 163 -12.52 5.67 -13.07
CA ILE A 163 -13.10 4.82 -14.12
C ILE A 163 -12.22 3.59 -14.26
N VAL A 164 -12.74 2.42 -13.88
CA VAL A 164 -12.04 1.14 -14.03
C VAL A 164 -12.42 0.52 -15.37
N VAL A 165 -11.46 0.39 -16.28
CA VAL A 165 -11.70 -0.18 -17.61
C VAL A 165 -11.45 -1.68 -17.59
N ALA A 166 -12.48 -2.45 -17.95
CA ALA A 166 -12.52 -3.91 -17.96
C ALA A 166 -12.90 -4.45 -19.35
N GLY A 167 -12.65 -5.74 -19.59
CA GLY A 167 -12.91 -6.42 -20.86
C GLY A 167 -11.71 -7.23 -21.33
N TYR A 168 -11.89 -8.12 -22.31
CA TYR A 168 -10.85 -9.03 -22.82
C TYR A 168 -9.61 -8.29 -23.36
N PRO A 169 -8.45 -8.96 -23.53
CA PRO A 169 -7.29 -8.38 -24.20
C PRO A 169 -7.67 -7.88 -25.60
N ASN A 170 -7.01 -6.81 -26.07
CA ASN A 170 -7.17 -6.26 -27.43
C ASN A 170 -8.57 -5.74 -27.82
N VAL A 171 -9.53 -5.64 -26.88
CA VAL A 171 -10.84 -4.98 -27.11
C VAL A 171 -10.73 -3.47 -27.22
N GLY A 172 -9.59 -2.88 -26.88
CA GLY A 172 -9.31 -1.43 -26.99
C GLY A 172 -9.26 -0.64 -25.68
N LYS A 173 -9.14 -1.31 -24.53
CA LYS A 173 -9.01 -0.66 -23.20
C LYS A 173 -7.92 0.40 -23.15
N SER A 174 -6.66 0.03 -23.43
CA SER A 174 -5.53 0.96 -23.39
C SER A 174 -5.66 2.09 -24.42
N SER A 175 -6.29 1.83 -25.57
CA SER A 175 -6.58 2.85 -26.58
C SER A 175 -7.60 3.87 -26.08
N PHE A 176 -8.66 3.42 -25.40
CA PHE A 176 -9.63 4.30 -24.73
C PHE A 176 -8.94 5.17 -23.69
N VAL A 177 -8.19 4.55 -22.76
CA VAL A 177 -7.43 5.27 -21.72
C VAL A 177 -6.51 6.33 -22.32
N SER A 178 -5.75 5.97 -23.36
CA SER A 178 -4.82 6.91 -24.01
C SER A 178 -5.53 8.07 -24.73
N LYS A 179 -6.77 7.87 -25.20
CA LYS A 179 -7.54 8.93 -25.86
C LYS A 179 -8.14 9.94 -24.90
N ILE A 180 -8.61 9.49 -23.74
CA ILE A 180 -9.28 10.37 -22.78
C ILE A 180 -8.29 11.07 -21.83
N THR A 181 -7.06 10.56 -21.76
CA THR A 181 -6.00 11.14 -20.94
C THR A 181 -5.27 12.22 -21.72
N GLY A 182 -5.12 13.41 -21.11
CA GLY A 182 -4.42 14.54 -21.75
C GLY A 182 -2.88 14.37 -21.79
N ALA A 183 -2.35 13.29 -21.22
CA ALA A 183 -0.93 13.00 -21.09
C ALA A 183 -0.67 11.49 -21.20
N SER A 184 0.58 11.08 -21.39
CA SER A 184 0.96 9.67 -21.38
C SER A 184 0.59 9.02 -20.04
N PRO A 185 -0.26 7.98 -20.05
CA PRO A 185 -0.63 7.27 -18.83
C PRO A 185 0.59 6.69 -18.11
N GLU A 186 0.55 6.67 -16.77
CA GLU A 186 1.59 6.08 -15.94
C GLU A 186 1.32 4.59 -15.73
N VAL A 187 2.37 3.76 -15.77
CA VAL A 187 2.26 2.35 -15.42
C VAL A 187 2.57 2.18 -13.94
N ALA A 188 1.55 1.85 -13.15
CA ALA A 188 1.66 1.63 -11.73
C ALA A 188 1.70 0.11 -11.41
N PRO A 189 2.60 -0.34 -10.53
CA PRO A 189 2.57 -1.73 -10.07
C PRO A 189 1.24 -2.05 -9.38
N TYR A 190 0.65 -3.19 -9.70
CA TYR A 190 -0.52 -3.74 -9.01
C TYR A 190 -0.27 -5.21 -8.65
N PRO A 191 -0.68 -5.68 -7.45
CA PRO A 191 -0.53 -7.07 -7.06
C PRO A 191 -1.01 -8.06 -8.12
N PHE A 192 -0.24 -9.12 -8.36
CA PHE A 192 -0.59 -10.18 -9.31
C PHE A 192 -0.69 -9.75 -10.78
N THR A 193 -0.16 -8.58 -11.13
CA THR A 193 0.04 -8.16 -12.52
C THR A 193 1.48 -8.33 -12.95
N THR A 194 1.72 -8.71 -14.21
CA THR A 194 3.06 -8.80 -14.79
C THR A 194 3.56 -7.45 -15.31
N LYS A 195 2.64 -6.61 -15.81
CA LYS A 195 2.95 -5.30 -16.41
C LYS A 195 2.56 -4.10 -15.53
N GLY A 196 1.82 -4.31 -14.44
CA GLY A 196 1.16 -3.20 -13.73
C GLY A 196 -0.19 -2.83 -14.35
N VAL A 197 -0.89 -1.93 -13.68
CA VAL A 197 -2.08 -1.23 -14.19
C VAL A 197 -1.66 0.08 -14.82
N THR A 198 -2.35 0.52 -15.87
CA THR A 198 -2.08 1.82 -16.48
C THR A 198 -3.06 2.83 -15.92
N ILE A 199 -2.55 3.87 -15.29
CA ILE A 199 -3.32 4.92 -14.63
C ILE A 199 -3.17 6.21 -15.43
N GLY A 200 -4.31 6.75 -15.84
CA GLY A 200 -4.42 8.01 -16.51
C GLY A 200 -5.19 9.01 -15.67
N HIS A 201 -4.92 10.30 -15.89
CA HIS A 201 -5.69 11.38 -15.26
C HIS A 201 -6.25 12.33 -16.33
N PHE A 202 -7.43 12.86 -16.05
CA PHE A 202 -8.04 13.91 -16.86
C PHE A 202 -8.81 14.89 -15.96
N THR A 203 -9.24 16.01 -16.53
CA THR A 203 -9.99 17.04 -15.81
C THR A 203 -11.20 17.43 -16.61
N ARG A 204 -12.37 17.46 -15.95
CA ARG A 204 -13.65 17.91 -16.52
C ARG A 204 -14.27 18.88 -15.54
N ASP A 205 -14.66 20.06 -16.01
CA ASP A 205 -15.31 21.10 -15.19
C ASP A 205 -14.57 21.45 -13.89
N GLY A 206 -13.23 21.43 -13.93
CA GLY A 206 -12.37 21.71 -12.79
C GLY A 206 -12.21 20.56 -11.79
N VAL A 207 -12.87 19.42 -12.00
CA VAL A 207 -12.75 18.20 -11.19
C VAL A 207 -11.75 17.25 -11.85
N ARG A 208 -10.81 16.72 -11.06
CA ARG A 208 -9.87 15.69 -11.52
C ARG A 208 -10.47 14.30 -11.36
N TYR A 209 -10.28 13.49 -12.39
CA TYR A 209 -10.72 12.10 -12.43
C TYR A 209 -9.54 11.21 -12.82
N GLN A 210 -9.65 9.96 -12.40
CA GLN A 210 -8.70 8.92 -12.74
C GLN A 210 -9.34 7.90 -13.68
N VAL A 211 -8.57 7.34 -14.60
CA VAL A 211 -8.94 6.14 -15.36
C VAL A 211 -7.87 5.07 -15.16
N MET A 212 -8.29 3.84 -14.93
CA MET A 212 -7.41 2.70 -14.69
C MET A 212 -7.67 1.61 -15.73
N ASP A 213 -6.67 1.32 -16.57
CA ASP A 213 -6.62 0.10 -17.37
C ASP A 213 -6.16 -1.06 -16.49
N THR A 214 -6.87 -2.18 -16.55
CA THR A 214 -6.70 -3.31 -15.65
C THR A 214 -6.24 -4.59 -16.37
N PRO A 215 -5.13 -4.56 -17.14
CA PRO A 215 -4.63 -5.73 -17.86
C PRO A 215 -4.23 -6.83 -16.89
N GLY A 216 -4.62 -8.07 -17.19
CA GLY A 216 -4.46 -9.25 -16.34
C GLY A 216 -5.43 -9.31 -15.15
N LEU A 217 -6.13 -8.20 -14.83
CA LEU A 217 -7.00 -8.09 -13.66
C LEU A 217 -8.48 -8.13 -13.98
N LEU A 218 -8.96 -7.64 -15.12
CA LEU A 218 -10.39 -7.73 -15.51
C LEU A 218 -10.58 -8.11 -16.98
N ASP A 219 -9.68 -8.95 -17.48
CA ASP A 219 -9.61 -9.37 -18.89
C ASP A 219 -9.60 -10.89 -19.08
N ARG A 220 -9.80 -11.68 -18.02
CA ARG A 220 -9.95 -13.13 -18.07
C ARG A 220 -10.90 -13.62 -16.98
N PRO A 221 -11.50 -14.81 -17.13
CA PRO A 221 -12.45 -15.34 -16.16
C PRO A 221 -11.91 -15.41 -14.73
N MET A 222 -12.77 -15.14 -13.76
CA MET A 222 -12.50 -15.22 -12.31
C MET A 222 -12.24 -16.66 -11.85
N SER A 223 -12.78 -17.64 -12.57
CA SER A 223 -12.58 -19.08 -12.34
C SER A 223 -11.14 -19.53 -12.61
N GLU A 224 -10.41 -18.84 -13.48
CA GLU A 224 -9.00 -19.14 -13.81
C GLU A 224 -7.99 -18.57 -12.80
N ARG A 225 -8.47 -17.87 -11.78
CA ARG A 225 -7.64 -17.16 -10.79
C ARG A 225 -7.54 -17.95 -9.50
N ASN A 226 -6.44 -17.78 -8.76
CA ASN A 226 -6.39 -18.27 -7.39
C ASN A 226 -7.16 -17.32 -6.44
N ASP A 227 -7.43 -17.77 -5.22
CA ASP A 227 -8.20 -16.99 -4.24
C ASP A 227 -7.58 -15.63 -3.92
N ILE A 228 -6.25 -15.57 -3.85
CA ILE A 228 -5.51 -14.35 -3.52
C ILE A 228 -5.65 -13.32 -4.65
N GLU A 229 -5.55 -13.75 -5.90
CA GLU A 229 -5.82 -12.92 -7.08
C GLU A 229 -7.25 -12.38 -7.07
N ARG A 230 -8.23 -13.25 -6.82
CA ARG A 230 -9.65 -12.84 -6.74
C ARG A 230 -9.86 -11.78 -5.66
N GLN A 231 -9.27 -11.95 -4.49
CA GLN A 231 -9.36 -10.98 -3.40
C GLN A 231 -8.72 -9.64 -3.78
N ALA A 232 -7.53 -9.65 -4.40
CA ALA A 232 -6.84 -8.42 -4.81
C ALA A 232 -7.61 -7.66 -5.90
N ILE A 233 -8.31 -8.38 -6.77
CA ILE A 233 -9.19 -7.82 -7.80
C ILE A 233 -10.45 -7.25 -7.15
N THR A 234 -11.04 -7.98 -6.20
CA THR A 234 -12.21 -7.54 -5.44
C THR A 234 -11.92 -6.27 -4.63
N ALA A 235 -10.68 -6.03 -4.20
CA ALA A 235 -10.29 -4.82 -3.48
C ALA A 235 -10.62 -3.53 -4.25
N ILE A 236 -10.62 -3.56 -5.59
CA ILE A 236 -10.99 -2.43 -6.46
C ILE A 236 -12.41 -1.91 -6.15
N ARG A 237 -13.31 -2.76 -5.64
CA ARG A 237 -14.68 -2.35 -5.25
C ARG A 237 -14.71 -1.26 -4.16
N TYR A 238 -13.63 -1.12 -3.40
CA TYR A 238 -13.53 -0.15 -2.31
C TYR A 238 -13.00 1.20 -2.78
N LEU A 239 -12.65 1.33 -4.06
CA LEU A 239 -12.39 2.62 -4.67
C LEU A 239 -13.71 3.36 -4.90
N ASP A 240 -13.65 4.70 -4.91
CA ASP A 240 -14.74 5.48 -5.46
C ASP A 240 -14.78 5.35 -6.99
N ALA A 241 -15.19 4.17 -7.47
CA ALA A 241 -15.11 3.81 -8.86
C ALA A 241 -16.47 3.50 -9.52
N VAL A 242 -16.47 3.61 -10.84
CA VAL A 242 -17.42 2.99 -11.77
C VAL A 242 -16.64 2.11 -12.75
N VAL A 243 -17.27 1.08 -13.30
CA VAL A 243 -16.63 0.17 -14.25
C VAL A 243 -17.12 0.48 -15.66
N MET A 244 -16.20 0.67 -16.60
CA MET A 244 -16.48 0.62 -18.03
C MET A 244 -16.08 -0.75 -18.55
N PHE A 245 -17.03 -1.57 -18.97
CA PHE A 245 -16.78 -2.86 -19.58
C PHE A 245 -16.82 -2.74 -21.10
N ILE A 246 -15.69 -2.99 -21.75
CA ILE A 246 -15.54 -2.90 -23.20
C ILE A 246 -15.70 -4.30 -23.82
N ILE A 247 -16.63 -4.41 -24.76
CA ILE A 247 -16.86 -5.57 -25.62
C ILE A 247 -16.40 -5.24 -27.03
N ASP A 248 -15.84 -6.23 -27.73
CA ASP A 248 -15.59 -6.19 -29.17
C ASP A 248 -16.54 -7.16 -29.88
N PRO A 249 -17.69 -6.69 -30.39
CA PRO A 249 -18.64 -7.54 -31.12
C PRO A 249 -18.11 -8.05 -32.45
N SER A 250 -17.03 -7.44 -32.97
CA SER A 250 -16.40 -7.87 -34.22
C SER A 250 -15.52 -9.12 -34.05
N GLU A 251 -15.29 -9.56 -32.80
CA GLU A 251 -14.40 -10.67 -32.41
C GLU A 251 -12.93 -10.52 -32.88
N SER A 252 -12.54 -9.33 -33.37
CA SER A 252 -11.19 -9.09 -33.89
C SER A 252 -10.13 -9.05 -32.78
N CYS A 253 -10.55 -8.98 -31.52
CA CYS A 253 -9.69 -9.17 -30.36
C CYS A 253 -9.17 -10.60 -30.19
N GLY A 254 -9.74 -11.57 -30.92
CA GLY A 254 -9.37 -12.99 -30.87
C GLY A 254 -10.15 -13.82 -29.85
N TYR A 255 -11.29 -13.31 -29.38
CA TYR A 255 -12.16 -13.97 -28.39
C TYR A 255 -13.61 -13.90 -28.86
N ALA A 256 -14.35 -15.00 -28.69
CA ALA A 256 -15.74 -15.08 -29.12
C ALA A 256 -16.63 -14.18 -28.26
N ILE A 257 -17.71 -13.65 -28.83
CA ILE A 257 -18.63 -12.76 -28.13
C ILE A 257 -19.21 -13.40 -26.85
N GLU A 258 -19.50 -14.70 -26.89
CA GLU A 258 -20.01 -15.44 -25.73
C GLU A 258 -19.00 -15.55 -24.58
N GLU A 259 -17.70 -15.56 -24.88
CA GLU A 259 -16.66 -15.49 -23.85
C GLU A 259 -16.67 -14.12 -23.17
N GLN A 260 -16.76 -13.05 -23.97
CA GLN A 260 -16.84 -11.67 -23.49
C GLN A 260 -18.08 -11.44 -22.62
N LYS A 261 -19.25 -11.96 -23.01
CA LYS A 261 -20.50 -11.89 -22.23
C LYS A 261 -20.41 -12.67 -20.91
N ARG A 262 -19.75 -13.84 -20.90
CA ARG A 262 -19.51 -14.58 -19.65
C ARG A 262 -18.65 -13.80 -18.67
N LEU A 263 -17.58 -13.17 -19.14
CA LEU A 263 -16.75 -12.30 -18.28
C LEU A 263 -17.56 -11.13 -17.72
N LEU A 264 -18.42 -10.48 -18.53
CA LEU A 264 -19.31 -9.43 -18.05
C LEU A 264 -20.22 -9.93 -16.93
N ALA A 265 -20.81 -11.12 -17.08
CA ALA A 265 -21.67 -11.72 -16.06
C ALA A 265 -20.90 -11.99 -14.75
N GLU A 266 -19.70 -12.55 -14.84
CA GLU A 266 -18.83 -12.76 -13.67
C GLU A 266 -18.45 -11.44 -12.99
N ILE A 267 -18.12 -10.40 -13.75
CA ILE A 267 -17.81 -9.08 -13.17
C ILE A 267 -19.05 -8.52 -12.48
N ARG A 268 -20.24 -8.56 -13.09
CA ARG A 268 -21.50 -8.10 -12.45
C ARG A 268 -21.79 -8.82 -11.14
N GLU A 269 -21.49 -10.11 -11.06
CA GLU A 269 -21.70 -10.91 -9.84
C GLU A 269 -20.71 -10.54 -8.72
N ASN A 270 -19.43 -10.33 -9.08
CA ASN A 270 -18.36 -10.13 -8.11
C ASN A 270 -18.12 -8.65 -7.74
N PHE A 271 -18.41 -7.73 -8.67
CA PHE A 271 -18.23 -6.30 -8.51
C PHE A 271 -19.57 -5.60 -8.28
N LYS A 272 -19.75 -5.08 -7.07
CA LYS A 272 -20.92 -4.25 -6.70
C LYS A 272 -20.76 -2.78 -7.10
N LEU A 273 -19.99 -2.51 -8.15
CA LEU A 273 -19.82 -1.15 -8.69
C LEU A 273 -20.80 -0.95 -9.85
N PRO A 274 -21.27 0.29 -10.10
CA PRO A 274 -22.00 0.61 -11.32
C PRO A 274 -21.18 0.24 -12.56
N ILE A 275 -21.79 -0.42 -13.55
CA ILE A 275 -21.12 -0.89 -14.77
C ILE A 275 -21.78 -0.29 -16.00
N LEU A 276 -21.00 0.43 -16.80
CA LEU A 276 -21.36 0.84 -18.15
C LEU A 276 -20.79 -0.17 -19.15
N VAL A 277 -21.64 -0.75 -19.98
CA VAL A 277 -21.21 -1.67 -21.04
C VAL A 277 -21.12 -0.91 -22.36
N VAL A 278 -19.98 -1.02 -23.03
CA VAL A 278 -19.70 -0.30 -24.27
C VAL A 278 -19.15 -1.26 -25.32
N ALA A 279 -19.71 -1.21 -26.52
CA ALA A 279 -19.23 -1.96 -27.68
C ALA A 279 -18.22 -1.12 -28.47
N ASN A 280 -16.96 -1.57 -28.54
CA ASN A 280 -15.91 -0.88 -29.30
C ASN A 280 -15.69 -1.53 -30.67
N LYS A 281 -14.95 -0.82 -31.53
CA LYS A 281 -14.61 -1.19 -32.92
C LYS A 281 -15.80 -1.09 -33.87
N ALA A 282 -16.71 -0.14 -33.63
CA ALA A 282 -17.82 0.18 -34.52
C ALA A 282 -17.39 0.60 -35.94
N ASP A 283 -16.11 0.96 -36.14
CA ASP A 283 -15.51 1.24 -37.45
C ASP A 283 -15.31 -0.01 -38.32
N ARG A 284 -15.50 -1.21 -37.77
CA ARG A 284 -15.27 -2.47 -38.48
C ARG A 284 -16.54 -2.96 -39.19
N PRO A 285 -16.41 -3.55 -40.39
CA PRO A 285 -17.57 -4.08 -41.12
C PRO A 285 -18.20 -5.31 -40.46
N GLU A 286 -17.43 -6.05 -39.64
CA GLU A 286 -17.94 -7.22 -38.91
C GLU A 286 -18.67 -6.85 -37.62
N PHE A 287 -18.73 -5.57 -37.26
CA PHE A 287 -19.35 -5.10 -36.04
C PHE A 287 -20.87 -5.36 -36.06
N GLN A 288 -21.38 -5.83 -34.93
CA GLN A 288 -22.81 -6.03 -34.69
C GLN A 288 -23.19 -5.32 -33.40
N GLU A 289 -24.31 -4.60 -33.43
CA GLU A 289 -24.86 -3.96 -32.23
C GLU A 289 -25.29 -5.03 -31.22
N LEU A 290 -25.13 -4.73 -29.95
CA LEU A 290 -25.47 -5.63 -28.85
C LEU A 290 -26.48 -4.95 -27.93
N ASP A 291 -27.56 -5.66 -27.59
CA ASP A 291 -28.59 -5.16 -26.66
C ASP A 291 -28.00 -4.83 -25.27
N GLU A 292 -26.94 -5.53 -24.86
CA GLU A 292 -26.30 -5.30 -23.57
C GLU A 292 -25.40 -4.06 -23.54
N ALA A 293 -25.01 -3.51 -24.69
CA ALA A 293 -24.14 -2.34 -24.79
C ALA A 293 -24.98 -1.07 -24.92
N GLU A 294 -24.73 -0.10 -24.03
CA GLU A 294 -25.47 1.18 -24.04
C GLU A 294 -24.94 2.11 -25.14
N PHE A 295 -23.66 1.98 -25.50
CA PHE A 295 -23.00 2.78 -26.52
C PHE A 295 -22.17 1.93 -27.47
N ASN A 296 -22.16 2.34 -28.74
CA ASN A 296 -21.23 1.87 -29.75
C ASN A 296 -20.15 2.94 -29.97
N ILE A 297 -18.88 2.56 -29.88
CA ILE A 297 -17.75 3.48 -30.03
C ILE A 297 -16.70 2.95 -31.00
N SER A 298 -15.85 3.86 -31.47
CA SER A 298 -14.58 3.51 -32.08
C SER A 298 -13.44 4.27 -31.43
N THR A 299 -12.60 3.53 -30.70
CA THR A 299 -11.32 4.07 -30.23
C THR A 299 -10.36 4.42 -31.38
N VAL A 300 -10.61 4.00 -32.63
CA VAL A 300 -9.80 4.41 -33.79
C VAL A 300 -10.24 5.78 -34.28
N THR A 301 -11.53 5.95 -34.62
CA THR A 301 -12.06 7.20 -35.19
C THR A 301 -12.31 8.27 -34.12
N GLY A 302 -12.59 7.85 -32.87
CA GLY A 302 -12.99 8.73 -31.77
C GLY A 302 -14.51 8.89 -31.61
N GLU A 303 -15.30 8.24 -32.48
CA GLU A 303 -16.76 8.27 -32.42
C GLU A 303 -17.29 7.64 -31.12
N GLY A 304 -18.29 8.28 -30.51
CA GLY A 304 -18.98 7.84 -29.29
C GLY A 304 -18.19 8.00 -27.98
N ILE A 305 -16.93 8.44 -28.04
CA ILE A 305 -16.07 8.57 -26.85
C ILE A 305 -16.58 9.66 -25.89
N THR A 306 -17.09 10.77 -26.41
CA THR A 306 -17.54 11.90 -25.58
C THR A 306 -18.81 11.53 -24.81
N GLU A 307 -19.75 10.87 -25.49
CA GLU A 307 -21.02 10.41 -24.95
C GLU A 307 -20.80 9.36 -23.84
N VAL A 308 -19.89 8.41 -24.07
CA VAL A 308 -19.48 7.45 -23.04
C VAL A 308 -18.85 8.14 -21.83
N MET A 309 -18.01 9.14 -22.05
CA MET A 309 -17.39 9.90 -20.96
C MET A 309 -18.42 10.65 -20.15
N ASP A 310 -19.33 11.38 -20.78
CA ASP A 310 -20.38 12.13 -20.10
C ASP A 310 -21.26 11.17 -19.27
N ARG A 311 -21.65 10.01 -19.82
CA ARG A 311 -22.39 8.98 -19.07
C ARG A 311 -21.61 8.44 -17.87
N LEU A 312 -20.32 8.13 -18.02
CA LEU A 312 -19.49 7.63 -16.91
C LEU A 312 -19.40 8.65 -15.76
N LEU A 313 -19.31 9.93 -16.10
CA LEU A 313 -19.28 11.01 -15.11
C LEU A 313 -20.63 11.15 -14.40
N GLU A 314 -21.74 11.06 -15.12
CA GLU A 314 -23.08 11.01 -14.53
C GLU A 314 -23.21 9.82 -13.55
N MET A 315 -22.73 8.63 -13.92
CA MET A 315 -22.75 7.46 -13.02
C MET A 315 -21.94 7.68 -11.73
N ILE A 316 -20.81 8.37 -11.82
CA ILE A 316 -20.00 8.74 -10.65
C ILE A 316 -20.81 9.68 -9.75
N GLU A 317 -21.51 10.67 -10.32
CA GLU A 317 -22.35 11.60 -9.57
C GLU A 317 -23.56 10.90 -8.93
N GLU A 318 -24.28 10.05 -9.67
CA GLU A 318 -25.38 9.22 -9.17
C GLU A 318 -24.95 8.35 -7.99
N LYS A 319 -23.77 7.73 -8.10
CA LYS A 319 -23.19 6.92 -7.03
C LYS A 319 -22.88 7.77 -5.79
N ARG A 320 -22.27 8.96 -5.98
CA ARG A 320 -22.00 9.89 -4.88
C ARG A 320 -23.27 10.38 -4.18
N LEU A 321 -24.36 10.59 -4.91
CA LEU A 321 -25.64 11.02 -4.36
C LEU A 321 -26.39 9.89 -3.64
N SER A 322 -26.28 8.65 -4.13
CA SER A 322 -26.92 7.46 -3.54
C SER A 322 -26.15 6.88 -2.34
N SER A 323 -24.89 7.28 -2.17
CA SER A 323 -24.03 6.94 -1.04
C SER A 323 -23.90 8.18 -0.15
N PRO A 324 -24.87 8.51 0.74
CA PRO A 324 -24.69 9.65 1.63
C PRO A 324 -23.39 9.43 2.41
N SER A 325 -22.51 10.42 2.33
CA SER A 325 -21.22 10.46 3.00
C SER A 325 -21.35 9.91 4.42
N GLU A 326 -20.59 8.87 4.75
CA GLU A 326 -20.20 8.67 6.14
C GLU A 326 -19.50 9.98 6.55
N GLU A 327 -20.16 10.77 7.40
CA GLU A 327 -19.52 11.90 8.05
C GLU A 327 -18.22 11.39 8.67
N PRO A 328 -17.10 12.12 8.59
CA PRO A 328 -15.93 11.75 9.37
C PRO A 328 -16.37 11.72 10.82
N ASP A 329 -16.22 10.56 11.47
CA ASP A 329 -16.35 10.36 12.91
C ASP A 329 -15.43 11.38 13.61
N THR A 330 -15.98 12.57 13.83
CA THR A 330 -15.43 13.57 14.72
C THR A 330 -16.07 13.27 16.05
N GLU A 331 -15.47 12.32 16.78
CA GLU A 331 -15.75 12.22 18.21
C GLU A 331 -15.57 13.61 18.83
N PRO A 332 -16.54 14.12 19.61
CA PRO A 332 -16.38 15.38 20.28
C PRO A 332 -15.23 15.25 21.27
N ALA A 333 -14.22 16.11 21.12
CA ALA A 333 -13.19 16.27 22.13
C ALA A 333 -13.84 16.59 23.48
N ILE A 334 -13.68 15.69 24.45
CA ILE A 334 -13.93 15.95 25.88
C ILE A 334 -12.59 16.02 26.59
#